data_AF-A0AAV4IBE4-F1
#
_entry.id   AF-A0AAV4IBE4-F1
#
_cell.length_a   1.000
_cell.length_b   1.000
_cell.length_c   1.000
_cell.angle_alpha   90.00
_cell.angle_beta   90.00
_cell.angle_gamma   90.00
#
_symmetry.space_group_name_H-M   'P 1'
#
loop_
_entity.id
_entity.type
_entity.pdbx_description
1 polymer ?
#
loop_
_entity_poly.entity_id
_entity_poly.type
_entity_poly.pdbx_seq_one_letter_code
_entity_poly.pdbx_strand_id
1 'polypeptide(L)'
;MKERQLLKIIKQLKLKYFGHVVRHNNLEKLCLEGAVEGRRGRGRPRRRWTQDVADWLGFSVRKASILAQDRDGFRSAVWEATSYKDPP
;
A
#
# COMPACT_ATOMS: atom_id res chain seq x y z
N MET A 1 -23.79 -6.10 1.26
CA MET A 1 -23.36 -6.25 -0.16
C MET A 1 -22.55 -5.04 -0.67
N LYS A 2 -23.00 -3.79 -0.47
CA LYS A 2 -22.28 -2.56 -0.90
C LYS A 2 -20.91 -2.35 -0.24
N GLU A 3 -20.78 -2.68 1.04
CA GLU A 3 -19.55 -2.44 1.82
C GLU A 3 -18.35 -3.27 1.33
N ARG A 4 -18.56 -4.55 0.99
CA ARG A 4 -17.51 -5.41 0.42
C ARG A 4 -17.00 -4.91 -0.93
N GLN A 5 -17.87 -4.33 -1.76
CA GLN A 5 -17.46 -3.72 -3.03
C GLN A 5 -16.63 -2.46 -2.81
N LEU A 6 -17.03 -1.60 -1.86
CA LEU A 6 -16.30 -0.38 -1.53
C LEU A 6 -14.89 -0.69 -1.01
N LEU A 7 -14.75 -1.65 -0.08
CA LEU A 7 -13.46 -2.07 0.46
C LEU A 7 -12.54 -2.62 -0.65
N LYS A 8 -13.08 -3.40 -1.59
CA LYS A 8 -12.33 -3.89 -2.75
C LYS A 8 -11.81 -2.75 -3.63
N ILE A 9 -12.64 -1.75 -3.92
CA ILE A 9 -12.26 -0.58 -4.73
C ILE A 9 -11.17 0.23 -4.00
N ILE A 10 -11.34 0.50 -2.70
CA ILE A 10 -10.36 1.23 -1.90
C ILE A 10 -9.02 0.49 -1.86
N LYS A 11 -9.02 -0.83 -1.67
CA LYS A 11 -7.83 -1.68 -1.71
C LYS A 11 -7.10 -1.53 -3.04
N GLN A 12 -7.83 -1.65 -4.15
CA GLN A 12 -7.26 -1.54 -5.49
C GLN A 12 -6.66 -0.15 -5.76
N LEU A 13 -7.37 0.92 -5.38
CA LEU A 13 -6.91 2.30 -5.60
C LEU A 13 -5.66 2.61 -4.77
N LYS A 14 -5.66 2.24 -3.49
CA LYS A 14 -4.50 2.41 -2.61
C LYS A 14 -3.27 1.69 -3.13
N LEU A 15 -3.42 0.43 -3.57
CA LEU A 15 -2.31 -0.35 -4.13
C LEU A 15 -1.78 0.29 -5.42
N LYS A 16 -2.65 0.66 -6.36
CA LYS A 16 -2.23 1.34 -7.61
C LYS A 16 -1.50 2.65 -7.32
N TYR A 17 -2.01 3.44 -6.36
CA TYR A 17 -1.40 4.72 -6.00
C TYR A 17 -0.05 4.53 -5.30
N PHE A 18 0.10 3.51 -4.45
CA PHE A 18 1.41 3.13 -3.92
C PHE A 18 2.43 2.84 -5.01
N GLY A 19 2.06 2.03 -6.02
CA GLY A 19 2.95 1.74 -7.15
C GLY A 19 3.28 2.96 -8.00
N HIS A 20 2.37 3.95 -8.09
CA HIS A 20 2.66 5.23 -8.71
C HIS A 20 3.67 6.04 -7.87
N VAL A 21 3.39 6.24 -6.57
CA VAL A 21 4.27 7.00 -5.67
C VAL A 21 5.68 6.41 -5.60
N VAL A 22 5.84 5.09 -5.59
CA VAL A 22 7.17 4.46 -5.49
C VAL A 22 8.02 4.63 -6.75
N ARG A 23 7.39 4.65 -7.93
CA ARG A 23 8.07 4.77 -9.23
C ARG A 23 8.45 6.19 -9.60
N HIS A 24 7.77 7.19 -9.05
CA HIS A 24 8.06 8.60 -9.32
C HIS A 24 8.81 9.23 -8.12
N ASN A 25 9.75 10.14 -8.39
CA ASN A 25 10.58 10.77 -7.35
C ASN A 25 10.05 12.16 -6.96
N ASN A 26 8.84 12.18 -6.42
CA ASN A 26 8.07 13.37 -6.08
C ASN A 26 7.81 13.45 -4.56
N LEU A 27 7.23 14.57 -4.12
CA LEU A 27 7.04 14.89 -2.70
C LEU A 27 6.33 13.77 -1.93
N GLU A 28 5.39 13.09 -2.57
CA GLU A 28 4.63 11.99 -1.99
C GLU A 28 5.54 10.83 -1.58
N LYS A 29 6.57 10.53 -2.37
CA LYS A 29 7.54 9.48 -2.07
C LYS A 29 8.40 9.87 -0.86
N LEU A 30 8.85 11.12 -0.82
CA LEU A 30 9.58 11.67 0.34
C LEU A 30 8.72 11.62 1.61
N CYS A 31 7.44 11.97 1.53
CA CYS A 31 6.52 11.87 2.67
C CYS A 31 6.27 10.43 3.12
N LEU A 32 6.27 9.47 2.17
CA LEU A 32 6.01 8.06 2.45
C LEU A 32 7.22 7.34 3.06
N GLU A 33 8.41 7.62 2.54
CA GLU A 33 9.69 7.02 2.98
C GLU A 33 10.32 7.80 4.15
N GLY A 34 9.95 9.07 4.32
CA GLY A 34 10.50 9.96 5.32
C GLY A 34 10.24 9.50 6.75
N ALA A 35 11.31 9.45 7.54
CA ALA A 35 11.24 9.43 8.99
C ALA A 35 11.32 10.88 9.48
N VAL A 36 10.26 11.34 10.15
CA VAL A 36 10.29 12.63 10.87
C VAL A 36 10.94 12.38 12.23
N GLU A 37 11.96 13.15 12.55
CA GLU A 37 12.63 13.10 13.85
C GLU A 37 11.65 13.43 14.99
N GLY A 38 11.90 12.82 16.16
CA GLY A 38 11.06 12.99 17.34
C GLY A 38 10.16 11.81 17.66
N ARG A 39 9.46 11.89 18.80
CA ARG A 39 8.55 10.84 19.28
C ARG A 39 7.16 11.05 18.72
N ARG A 40 6.50 9.98 18.25
CA ARG A 40 5.07 10.04 17.90
C ARG A 40 4.26 10.47 19.12
N GLY A 41 3.49 11.55 18.98
CA GLY A 41 2.56 12.01 20.01
C GLY A 41 1.49 10.97 20.36
N ARG A 42 0.96 11.05 21.58
CA ARG A 42 -0.18 10.22 22.03
C ARG A 42 -1.40 10.47 21.14
N GLY A 43 -2.19 9.43 20.86
CA GLY A 43 -3.42 9.51 20.07
C GLY A 43 -3.25 9.39 18.54
N ARG A 44 -2.04 9.54 17.98
CA ARG A 44 -1.84 9.32 16.54
C ARG A 44 -1.88 7.83 16.19
N PRO A 45 -2.64 7.39 15.17
CA PRO A 45 -2.66 5.99 14.76
C PRO A 45 -1.25 5.45 14.47
N ARG A 46 -0.93 4.28 15.04
CA ARG A 46 0.37 3.62 14.81
C ARG A 46 0.46 3.06 13.40
N ARG A 47 -0.67 2.55 12.89
CA ARG A 47 -0.81 1.95 11.57
C ARG A 47 -0.65 3.02 10.49
N ARG A 48 0.21 2.73 9.50
CA ARG A 48 0.42 3.57 8.32
C ARG A 48 -0.31 2.94 7.14
N TRP A 49 -0.64 3.72 6.11
CA TRP A 49 -1.05 3.18 4.81
C TRP A 49 -0.09 2.08 4.38
N THR A 50 1.24 2.30 4.47
CA THR A 50 2.24 1.36 3.94
C THR A 50 2.12 -0.02 4.59
N GLN A 51 1.61 -0.08 5.82
CA GLN A 51 1.28 -1.32 6.48
C GLN A 51 0.07 -2.02 5.85
N ASP A 52 -0.98 -1.28 5.44
CA ASP A 52 -2.09 -1.85 4.67
C ASP A 52 -1.59 -2.50 3.37
N VAL A 53 -0.68 -1.82 2.65
CA VAL A 53 -0.09 -2.35 1.40
C VAL A 53 0.71 -3.63 1.67
N ALA A 54 1.54 -3.63 2.71
CA ALA A 54 2.31 -4.79 3.13
C ALA A 54 1.40 -5.99 3.47
N ASP A 55 0.37 -5.74 4.29
CA ASP A 55 -0.57 -6.76 4.73
C ASP A 55 -1.38 -7.33 3.54
N TRP A 56 -1.80 -6.47 2.60
CA TRP A 56 -2.57 -6.89 1.43
C TRP A 56 -1.77 -7.64 0.37
N LEU A 57 -0.47 -7.37 0.26
CA LEU A 57 0.43 -8.05 -0.67
C LEU A 57 1.15 -9.25 -0.02
N GLY A 58 1.04 -9.44 1.29
CA GLY A 58 1.78 -10.49 2.01
C GLY A 58 3.30 -10.25 2.04
N PHE A 59 3.74 -8.98 1.91
CA PHE A 59 5.16 -8.61 1.83
C PHE A 59 5.54 -7.60 2.90
N SER A 60 6.84 -7.47 3.18
CA SER A 60 7.32 -6.30 3.90
C SER A 60 7.19 -5.04 3.05
N VAL A 61 7.07 -3.85 3.67
CA VAL A 61 7.01 -2.57 2.96
C VAL A 61 8.19 -2.43 1.98
N ARG A 62 9.40 -2.83 2.40
CA ARG A 62 10.59 -2.80 1.52
C ARG A 62 10.43 -3.70 0.29
N LYS A 63 9.95 -4.94 0.47
CA LYS A 63 9.70 -5.87 -0.65
C LYS A 63 8.61 -5.31 -1.58
N ALA A 64 7.54 -4.74 -1.02
CA ALA A 64 6.50 -4.08 -1.80
C ALA A 64 7.03 -2.89 -2.61
N SER A 65 7.93 -2.08 -2.05
CA SER A 65 8.57 -0.97 -2.76
C SER A 65 9.49 -1.45 -3.89
N ILE A 66 10.24 -2.55 -3.69
CA ILE A 66 11.06 -3.15 -4.75
C ILE A 66 10.17 -3.69 -5.87
N LEU A 67 9.13 -4.45 -5.51
CA LEU A 67 8.17 -5.00 -6.48
C LEU A 67 7.48 -3.89 -7.28
N ALA A 68 7.13 -2.77 -6.63
CA ALA A 68 6.47 -1.64 -7.28
C ALA A 68 7.31 -0.97 -8.38
N GLN A 69 8.64 -1.18 -8.41
CA GLN A 69 9.49 -0.70 -9.51
C GLN A 69 9.23 -1.48 -10.81
N ASP A 70 8.91 -2.78 -10.70
CA ASP A 70 8.44 -3.58 -11.82
C ASP A 70 6.94 -3.30 -12.05
N ARG A 71 6.64 -2.56 -13.11
CA ARG A 71 5.27 -2.13 -13.43
C ARG A 71 4.33 -3.31 -13.67
N ASP A 72 4.81 -4.34 -14.37
CA ASP A 72 3.98 -5.48 -14.78
C ASP A 72 3.85 -6.49 -13.63
N GLY A 73 4.95 -6.79 -12.94
CA GLY A 73 4.92 -7.59 -11.72
C GLY A 73 4.03 -6.98 -10.64
N PHE A 74 4.12 -5.67 -10.42
CA PHE A 74 3.25 -4.98 -9.48
C PHE A 74 1.79 -5.00 -9.90
N ARG A 75 1.48 -4.78 -11.19
CA ARG A 75 0.11 -4.86 -11.69
C ARG A 75 -0.50 -6.25 -11.47
N SER A 76 0.28 -7.32 -11.69
CA SER A 76 -0.13 -8.70 -11.43
C SER A 76 -0.40 -8.95 -9.94
N ALA A 77 0.49 -8.49 -9.06
CA ALA A 77 0.29 -8.61 -7.62
C ALA A 77 -0.96 -7.85 -7.11
N VAL A 78 -1.24 -6.66 -7.66
CA VAL A 78 -2.47 -5.91 -7.33
C VAL A 78 -3.71 -6.66 -7.80
N TRP A 79 -3.66 -7.25 -9.00
CA TRP A 79 -4.76 -8.08 -9.51
C TRP A 79 -5.03 -9.27 -8.58
N GLU A 80 -4.00 -9.99 -8.19
CA GLU A 80 -4.10 -11.14 -7.28
C GLU A 80 -4.67 -10.73 -5.92
N ALA A 81 -4.08 -9.70 -5.29
CA ALA A 81 -4.49 -9.21 -3.98
C ALA A 81 -5.95 -8.69 -3.95
N THR A 82 -6.48 -8.22 -5.08
CA THR A 82 -7.87 -7.72 -5.18
C THR A 82 -8.86 -8.76 -5.69
N SER A 83 -8.36 -9.89 -6.23
CA SER A 83 -9.16 -11.01 -6.72
C SER A 83 -9.34 -12.11 -5.69
N TYR A 84 -8.43 -12.23 -4.72
CA TYR A 84 -8.53 -13.19 -3.61
C TYR A 84 -9.74 -12.88 -2.72
N LYS A 85 -10.60 -13.89 -2.50
CA LYS A 85 -11.74 -13.81 -1.56
C LYS A 85 -11.17 -13.76 -0.14
N ASP A 86 -11.57 -12.75 0.65
CA ASP A 86 -11.20 -12.68 2.07
C ASP A 86 -11.45 -14.04 2.76
N PRO A 87 -10.47 -14.62 3.48
CA PRO A 87 -10.73 -15.81 4.29
C PRO A 87 -11.69 -15.45 5.44
N PRO A 88 -12.50 -16.42 5.92
CA PRO A 88 -13.54 -16.20 6.93
C PRO A 88 -12.99 -15.64 8.25
#